data_AF-A0A4Q1L230-F1
#
_entry.id   AF-A0A4Q1L230-F1
#
_cell.length_a   1.000
_cell.length_b   1.000
_cell.length_c   1.000
_cell.angle_alpha   90.00
_cell.angle_beta   90.00
_cell.angle_gamma   90.00
#
_symmetry.space_group_name_H-M   'P 1'
#
loop_
_entity.id
_entity.type
_entity.pdbx_description
1 polymer ?
#
loop_
_entity_poly.entity_id
_entity_poly.type
_entity_poly.pdbx_seq_one_letter_code
_entity_poly.pdbx_strand_id
1 'polypeptide(L)'
;MLEQRRDELRSAYLRLGTGELAAAGVFATAALTVVAPRLAAPRDQAALWSALVPLLLVLVQAGTYWLLARTWVGRAPMPAAVAVTYRALRALTAGALAAGLIGVVVWWPRDVTVMLLVAGVWGFAAAEYVNYYVVRLAYPVRQLPAAVRQPSTPRLVQDLRSARPLGRAVRR
;
A
#
# COMPACT_ATOMS: atom_id res chain seq x y z
N MET A 1 29.15 11.83 6.82
CA MET A 1 27.78 12.06 7.34
C MET A 1 26.67 11.77 6.31
N LEU A 2 26.79 12.22 5.05
CA LEU A 2 25.78 11.96 4.01
C LEU A 2 25.65 10.48 3.61
N GLU A 3 26.79 9.77 3.50
CA GLU A 3 26.79 8.33 3.18
C GLU A 3 26.16 7.48 4.29
N GLN A 4 26.51 7.75 5.54
CA GLN A 4 25.94 7.08 6.70
C GLN A 4 24.41 7.25 6.78
N ARG A 5 23.89 8.48 6.63
CA ARG A 5 22.43 8.73 6.58
C ARG A 5 21.76 7.97 5.44
N ARG A 6 22.45 7.82 4.31
CA ARG A 6 21.95 7.15 3.13
C ARG A 6 21.94 5.61 3.31
N ASP A 7 22.90 5.05 4.02
CA ASP A 7 22.91 3.62 4.35
C ASP A 7 21.85 3.26 5.39
N GLU A 8 21.64 4.13 6.39
CA GLU A 8 20.52 4.03 7.34
C GLU A 8 19.17 3.99 6.60
N LEU A 9 18.96 4.89 5.64
CA LEU A 9 17.75 4.92 4.81
C LEU A 9 17.58 3.64 3.98
N ARG A 10 18.66 3.14 3.36
CA ARG A 10 18.61 1.90 2.57
C ARG A 10 18.26 0.68 3.43
N SER A 11 18.76 0.63 4.66
CA SER A 11 18.45 -0.42 5.63
C SER A 11 16.99 -0.34 6.08
N ALA A 12 16.51 0.85 6.41
CA ALA A 12 15.11 1.07 6.77
C ALA A 12 14.16 0.66 5.63
N TYR A 13 14.48 1.04 4.39
CA TYR A 13 13.70 0.66 3.20
C TYR A 13 13.72 -0.84 2.93
N LEU A 14 14.85 -1.50 3.15
CA LEU A 14 14.91 -2.95 3.05
C LEU A 14 13.95 -3.60 4.05
N ARG A 15 14.01 -3.20 5.32
CA ARG A 15 13.14 -3.74 6.39
C ARG A 15 11.67 -3.49 6.11
N LEU A 16 11.31 -2.29 5.66
CA LEU A 16 9.94 -1.96 5.26
C LEU A 16 9.51 -2.83 4.08
N GLY A 17 10.30 -2.86 3.02
CA GLY A 17 9.99 -3.63 1.82
C GLY A 17 9.80 -5.13 2.09
N THR A 18 10.70 -5.73 2.86
CA THR A 18 10.57 -7.14 3.27
C THR A 18 9.40 -7.37 4.20
N GLY A 19 9.09 -6.41 5.08
CA GLY A 19 7.96 -6.50 6.00
C GLY A 19 6.62 -6.53 5.26
N GLU A 20 6.43 -5.64 4.29
CA GLU A 20 5.22 -5.60 3.47
C GLU A 20 5.03 -6.87 2.63
N LEU A 21 6.12 -7.37 2.01
CA LEU A 21 6.06 -8.61 1.23
C LEU A 21 5.83 -9.85 2.10
N ALA A 22 6.44 -9.89 3.29
CA ALA A 22 6.20 -10.96 4.25
C ALA A 22 4.75 -10.93 4.74
N ALA A 23 4.20 -9.76 5.04
CA ALA A 23 2.79 -9.59 5.40
C ALA A 23 1.87 -10.07 4.28
N ALA A 24 2.11 -9.66 3.03
CA ALA A 24 1.36 -10.14 1.87
C ALA A 24 1.40 -11.68 1.75
N GLY A 25 2.58 -12.28 1.93
CA GLY A 25 2.75 -13.73 1.94
C GLY A 25 1.94 -14.39 3.05
N VAL A 26 2.02 -13.88 4.29
CA VAL A 26 1.26 -14.41 5.43
C VAL A 26 -0.25 -14.31 5.20
N PHE A 27 -0.75 -13.17 4.73
CA PHE A 27 -2.18 -13.01 4.44
C PHE A 27 -2.64 -13.97 3.33
N ALA A 28 -1.87 -14.09 2.24
CA ALA A 28 -2.19 -14.99 1.14
C ALA A 28 -2.18 -16.46 1.59
N THR A 29 -1.14 -16.89 2.31
CA THR A 29 -1.02 -18.26 2.82
C THR A 29 -2.13 -18.56 3.82
N ALA A 30 -2.37 -17.69 4.80
CA ALA A 30 -3.43 -17.88 5.79
C ALA A 30 -4.82 -17.95 5.13
N ALA A 31 -5.08 -17.10 4.13
CA ALA A 31 -6.32 -17.15 3.38
C ALA A 31 -6.50 -18.50 2.65
N LEU A 32 -5.47 -18.96 1.95
CA LEU A 32 -5.52 -20.18 1.14
C LEU A 32 -5.58 -21.46 1.99
N THR A 33 -4.84 -21.52 3.10
CA THR A 33 -4.66 -22.77 3.86
C THR A 33 -5.50 -22.84 5.13
N VAL A 34 -5.89 -21.68 5.68
CA VAL A 34 -6.62 -21.62 6.95
C VAL A 34 -8.05 -21.13 6.74
N VAL A 35 -8.24 -19.95 6.15
CA VAL A 35 -9.55 -19.28 6.15
C VAL A 35 -10.48 -19.83 5.07
N ALA A 36 -10.09 -19.74 3.79
CA ALA A 36 -10.96 -20.13 2.68
C ALA A 36 -11.48 -21.57 2.76
N PRO A 37 -10.67 -22.59 3.16
CA PRO A 37 -11.17 -23.96 3.31
C PRO A 37 -12.23 -24.13 4.41
N ARG A 38 -12.27 -23.22 5.40
CA ARG A 38 -13.26 -23.22 6.49
C ARG A 38 -14.56 -22.49 6.10
N LEU A 39 -14.56 -21.74 5.02
CA LEU A 39 -15.74 -21.05 4.51
C LEU A 39 -16.54 -22.01 3.62
N ALA A 40 -17.60 -22.58 4.17
CA ALA A 40 -18.44 -23.55 3.46
C ALA A 40 -19.24 -22.91 2.30
N ALA A 41 -19.59 -21.63 2.40
CA ALA A 41 -20.37 -20.94 1.39
C ALA A 41 -19.48 -20.29 0.31
N PRO A 42 -19.73 -20.56 -0.99
CA PRO A 42 -19.02 -19.88 -2.09
C PRO A 42 -19.14 -18.35 -2.04
N ARG A 43 -20.27 -17.86 -1.50
CA ARG A 43 -20.51 -16.44 -1.28
C ARG A 43 -19.51 -15.82 -0.28
N ASP A 44 -19.25 -16.50 0.82
CA ASP A 44 -18.32 -16.02 1.85
C ASP A 44 -16.88 -16.00 1.33
N GLN A 45 -16.51 -17.01 0.54
CA GLN A 45 -15.21 -17.02 -0.15
C GLN A 45 -15.11 -15.87 -1.15
N ALA A 46 -16.15 -15.59 -1.95
CA ALA A 46 -16.16 -14.45 -2.88
C ALA A 46 -16.02 -13.11 -2.15
N ALA A 47 -16.69 -12.93 -1.01
CA ALA A 47 -16.55 -11.74 -0.17
C ALA A 47 -15.13 -11.60 0.39
N LEU A 48 -14.53 -12.70 0.89
CA LEU A 48 -13.14 -12.74 1.36
C LEU A 48 -12.17 -12.32 0.25
N TRP A 49 -12.26 -12.92 -0.93
CA TRP A 49 -11.36 -12.61 -2.04
C TRP A 49 -11.55 -11.17 -2.55
N SER A 50 -12.78 -10.66 -2.53
CA SER A 50 -13.09 -9.27 -2.88
C SER A 50 -12.41 -8.27 -1.94
N ALA A 51 -12.26 -8.61 -0.66
CA ALA A 51 -11.54 -7.80 0.33
C ALA A 51 -10.02 -8.01 0.25
N LEU A 52 -9.58 -9.26 0.08
CA LEU A 52 -8.18 -9.67 0.20
C LEU A 52 -7.34 -9.31 -1.03
N VAL A 53 -7.85 -9.45 -2.24
CA VAL A 53 -7.08 -9.14 -3.46
C VAL A 53 -6.61 -7.67 -3.46
N PRO A 54 -7.45 -6.67 -3.17
CA PRO A 54 -6.99 -5.29 -3.05
C PRO A 54 -5.92 -5.10 -1.97
N LEU A 55 -6.04 -5.78 -0.82
CA LEU A 55 -5.03 -5.73 0.24
C LEU A 55 -3.68 -6.22 -0.26
N LEU A 56 -3.64 -7.42 -0.86
CA LEU A 56 -2.41 -8.01 -1.38
C LEU A 56 -1.77 -7.12 -2.46
N LEU A 57 -2.59 -6.53 -3.34
CA LEU A 57 -2.09 -5.59 -4.35
C LEU A 57 -1.39 -4.39 -3.71
N VAL A 58 -1.99 -3.77 -2.68
CA VAL A 58 -1.37 -2.62 -1.99
C VAL A 58 -0.06 -3.03 -1.32
N LEU A 59 -0.04 -4.15 -0.57
CA LEU A 59 1.16 -4.60 0.16
C LEU A 59 2.31 -4.97 -0.80
N VAL A 60 2.01 -5.67 -1.90
CA VAL A 60 3.04 -6.02 -2.89
C VAL A 60 3.62 -4.78 -3.56
N GLN A 61 2.77 -3.80 -3.91
CA GLN A 61 3.23 -2.54 -4.48
C GLN A 61 4.07 -1.73 -3.49
N ALA A 62 3.63 -1.62 -2.25
CA ALA A 62 4.36 -0.96 -1.18
C ALA A 62 5.73 -1.62 -0.95
N GLY A 63 5.74 -2.95 -0.83
CA GLY A 63 6.97 -3.73 -0.64
C GLY A 63 7.95 -3.54 -1.80
N THR A 64 7.46 -3.66 -3.03
CA THR A 64 8.25 -3.44 -4.25
C THR A 64 8.80 -2.02 -4.30
N TYR A 65 7.99 -1.01 -3.93
CA TYR A 65 8.42 0.38 -3.93
C TYR A 65 9.61 0.59 -3.00
N TRP A 66 9.51 0.13 -1.75
CA TRP A 66 10.59 0.31 -0.78
C TRP A 66 11.88 -0.36 -1.23
N LEU A 67 11.80 -1.55 -1.82
CA LEU A 67 12.97 -2.25 -2.35
C LEU A 67 13.61 -1.51 -3.52
N LEU A 68 12.80 -1.05 -4.48
CA LEU A 68 13.28 -0.28 -5.63
C LEU A 68 13.87 1.07 -5.19
N ALA A 69 13.23 1.73 -4.22
CA ALA A 69 13.62 3.06 -3.77
C ALA A 69 15.02 3.11 -3.14
N ARG A 70 15.57 1.95 -2.73
CA ARG A 70 16.97 1.83 -2.29
C ARG A 70 17.98 2.22 -3.39
N THR A 71 17.59 2.13 -4.66
CA THR A 71 18.48 2.41 -5.80
C THR A 71 18.68 3.92 -6.02
N TRP A 72 17.64 4.74 -5.83
CA TRP A 72 17.70 6.19 -6.02
C TRP A 72 17.80 7.00 -4.72
N VAL A 73 17.43 6.44 -3.55
CA VAL A 73 17.45 7.17 -2.28
C VAL A 73 18.82 7.79 -1.97
N GLY A 74 18.83 9.10 -1.76
CA GLY A 74 20.03 9.89 -1.47
C GLY A 74 21.03 10.03 -2.63
N ARG A 75 20.70 9.59 -3.85
CA ARG A 75 21.52 9.79 -5.06
C ARG A 75 20.83 10.61 -6.14
N ALA A 76 19.56 10.30 -6.41
CA ALA A 76 18.86 10.79 -7.59
C ALA A 76 17.34 10.82 -7.34
N PRO A 77 16.58 11.61 -8.14
CA PRO A 77 15.14 11.49 -8.16
C PRO A 77 14.69 10.11 -8.68
N MET A 78 13.43 9.77 -8.41
CA MET A 78 12.81 8.53 -8.89
C MET A 78 12.85 8.46 -10.43
N PRO A 79 13.23 7.32 -11.02
CA PRO A 79 13.24 7.15 -12.48
C PRO A 79 11.84 7.35 -13.09
N ALA A 80 11.76 8.05 -14.22
CA ALA A 80 10.49 8.41 -14.86
C ALA A 80 9.63 7.19 -15.22
N ALA A 81 10.24 6.11 -15.73
CA ALA A 81 9.53 4.88 -16.06
C ALA A 81 8.83 4.28 -14.83
N VAL A 82 9.56 4.17 -13.71
CA VAL A 82 9.01 3.68 -12.43
C VAL A 82 7.87 4.61 -11.97
N ALA A 83 8.02 5.93 -12.12
CA ALA A 83 6.98 6.88 -11.73
C ALA A 83 5.69 6.73 -12.56
N VAL A 84 5.79 6.45 -13.87
CA VAL A 84 4.63 6.15 -14.72
C VAL A 84 3.95 4.86 -14.27
N THR A 85 4.73 3.80 -14.01
CA THR A 85 4.21 2.52 -13.52
C THR A 85 3.43 2.72 -12.21
N TYR A 86 3.99 3.43 -11.23
CA TYR A 86 3.32 3.65 -9.94
C TYR A 86 2.08 4.56 -10.04
N ARG A 87 1.99 5.43 -11.05
CA ARG A 87 0.74 6.18 -11.32
C ARG A 87 -0.34 5.26 -11.86
N ALA A 88 -0.01 4.37 -12.80
CA ALA A 88 -0.93 3.37 -13.31
C ALA A 88 -1.38 2.41 -12.20
N LEU A 89 -0.43 1.91 -11.40
CA LEU A 89 -0.70 1.05 -10.25
C LEU A 89 -1.59 1.75 -9.21
N ARG A 90 -1.41 3.04 -8.94
CA ARG A 90 -2.30 3.82 -8.06
C ARG A 90 -3.75 3.79 -8.56
N ALA A 91 -3.96 4.00 -9.85
CA ALA A 91 -5.30 4.00 -10.44
C ALA A 91 -5.90 2.58 -10.43
N LEU A 92 -5.10 1.58 -10.80
CA LEU A 92 -5.49 0.17 -10.77
C LEU A 92 -5.89 -0.26 -9.36
N THR A 93 -5.14 0.14 -8.35
CA THR A 93 -5.41 -0.22 -6.94
C THR A 93 -6.65 0.47 -6.41
N ALA A 94 -6.89 1.72 -6.78
CA ALA A 94 -8.13 2.41 -6.47
C ALA A 94 -9.34 1.69 -7.11
N GLY A 95 -9.21 1.31 -8.38
CA GLY A 95 -10.22 0.51 -9.07
C GLY A 95 -10.45 -0.85 -8.41
N ALA A 96 -9.39 -1.53 -8.00
CA ALA A 96 -9.46 -2.80 -7.28
C ALA A 96 -10.16 -2.65 -5.93
N LEU A 97 -9.88 -1.59 -5.16
CA LEU A 97 -10.58 -1.32 -3.90
C LEU A 97 -12.07 -1.05 -4.11
N ALA A 98 -12.43 -0.28 -5.14
CA ALA A 98 -13.82 -0.01 -5.48
C ALA A 98 -14.55 -1.29 -5.92
N ALA A 99 -13.96 -2.07 -6.83
CA ALA A 99 -14.50 -3.36 -7.25
C ALA A 99 -14.61 -4.35 -6.08
N GLY A 100 -13.60 -4.37 -5.21
CA GLY A 100 -13.58 -5.17 -4.00
C GLY A 100 -14.69 -4.78 -3.03
N LEU A 101 -14.96 -3.48 -2.86
CA LEU A 101 -16.07 -2.99 -2.03
C LEU A 101 -17.42 -3.44 -2.60
N ILE A 102 -17.60 -3.28 -3.91
CA ILE A 102 -18.81 -3.75 -4.59
C ILE A 102 -18.97 -5.25 -4.36
N GLY A 103 -17.89 -6.04 -4.50
CA GLY A 103 -17.91 -7.46 -4.23
C GLY A 103 -18.30 -7.80 -2.80
N VAL A 104 -17.69 -7.13 -1.80
CA VAL A 104 -18.03 -7.30 -0.39
C VAL A 104 -19.51 -7.02 -0.13
N VAL A 105 -20.08 -5.97 -0.72
CA VAL A 105 -21.51 -5.63 -0.56
C VAL A 105 -22.40 -6.66 -1.27
N VAL A 106 -22.10 -7.02 -2.51
CA VAL A 106 -22.88 -7.98 -3.31
C VAL A 106 -22.89 -9.35 -2.66
N TRP A 107 -21.75 -9.79 -2.12
CA TRP A 107 -21.57 -11.09 -1.46
C TRP A 107 -21.56 -10.99 0.07
N TRP A 108 -22.19 -9.97 0.65
CA TRP A 108 -22.16 -9.73 2.10
C TRP A 108 -22.40 -11.02 2.91
N PRO A 109 -21.48 -11.40 3.82
CA PRO A 109 -21.60 -12.60 4.63
C PRO A 109 -22.77 -12.50 5.61
N ARG A 110 -23.40 -13.65 5.91
CA ARG A 110 -24.46 -13.73 6.93
C ARG A 110 -23.92 -14.06 8.31
N ASP A 111 -22.79 -14.76 8.37
CA ASP A 111 -22.09 -15.03 9.62
C ASP A 111 -21.38 -13.77 10.11
N VAL A 112 -21.59 -13.42 11.38
CA VAL A 112 -21.04 -12.19 11.97
C VAL A 112 -19.52 -12.23 12.04
N THR A 113 -18.92 -13.39 12.29
CA THR A 113 -17.45 -13.54 12.38
C THR A 113 -16.82 -13.31 11.01
N VAL A 114 -17.37 -13.95 9.97
CA VAL A 114 -16.91 -13.76 8.59
C VAL A 114 -17.12 -12.32 8.14
N MET A 115 -18.26 -11.72 8.48
CA MET A 115 -18.56 -10.32 8.18
C MET A 115 -17.51 -9.37 8.78
N LEU A 116 -17.18 -9.53 10.06
CA LEU A 116 -16.16 -8.71 10.74
C LEU A 116 -14.78 -8.92 10.12
N LEU A 117 -14.41 -10.16 9.79
CA LEU A 117 -13.15 -10.47 9.13
C LEU A 117 -13.05 -9.78 7.76
N VAL A 118 -14.06 -9.94 6.91
CA VAL A 118 -14.10 -9.35 5.56
C VAL A 118 -14.07 -7.83 5.63
N ALA A 119 -14.87 -7.23 6.50
CA ALA A 119 -14.89 -5.79 6.72
C ALA A 119 -13.53 -5.27 7.23
N GLY A 120 -12.91 -6.00 8.15
CA GLY A 120 -11.57 -5.69 8.68
C GLY A 120 -10.48 -5.76 7.61
N VAL A 121 -10.47 -6.83 6.80
CA VAL A 121 -9.51 -7.01 5.70
C VAL A 121 -9.66 -5.90 4.66
N TRP A 122 -10.90 -5.60 4.23
CA TRP A 122 -11.13 -4.54 3.26
C TRP A 122 -10.80 -3.15 3.84
N GLY A 123 -11.19 -2.90 5.09
CA GLY A 123 -10.89 -1.65 5.79
C GLY A 123 -9.37 -1.44 5.95
N PHE A 124 -8.64 -2.51 6.25
CA PHE A 124 -7.18 -2.49 6.29
C PHE A 124 -6.57 -2.22 4.91
N ALA A 125 -7.09 -2.83 3.84
CA ALA A 125 -6.66 -2.55 2.47
C ALA A 125 -6.84 -1.06 2.10
N ALA A 126 -8.00 -0.49 2.46
CA ALA A 126 -8.29 0.92 2.23
C ALA A 126 -7.36 1.83 3.05
N ALA A 127 -7.11 1.48 4.32
CA ALA A 127 -6.19 2.21 5.18
C ALA A 127 -4.76 2.20 4.61
N GLU A 128 -4.28 1.06 4.13
CA GLU A 128 -2.96 0.95 3.50
C GLU A 128 -2.88 1.77 2.19
N TYR A 129 -3.93 1.74 1.36
CA TYR A 129 -3.96 2.59 0.16
C TYR A 129 -3.87 4.08 0.52
N VAL A 130 -4.62 4.52 1.54
CA VAL A 130 -4.57 5.90 2.03
C VAL A 130 -3.16 6.21 2.54
N ASN A 131 -2.58 5.32 3.35
CA ASN A 131 -1.24 5.46 3.92
C ASN A 131 -0.15 5.67 2.86
N TYR A 132 -0.24 4.93 1.75
CA TYR A 132 0.79 4.94 0.70
C TYR A 132 0.56 6.01 -0.39
N TYR A 133 -0.70 6.33 -0.72
CA TYR A 133 -1.02 7.16 -1.89
C TYR A 133 -1.71 8.50 -1.57
N VAL A 134 -2.22 8.70 -0.35
CA VAL A 134 -3.02 9.89 0.00
C VAL A 134 -2.36 10.67 1.12
N VAL A 135 -2.28 10.11 2.32
CA VAL A 135 -1.73 10.75 3.53
C VAL A 135 -0.98 9.70 4.33
N ARG A 136 0.20 10.05 4.84
CA ARG A 136 0.97 9.14 5.68
C ARG A 136 0.29 8.99 7.05
N LEU A 137 -0.33 7.83 7.29
CA LEU A 137 -1.04 7.53 8.54
C LEU A 137 -0.07 7.06 9.65
N ALA A 138 1.00 6.36 9.27
CA ALA A 138 2.00 5.88 10.21
C ALA A 138 3.08 6.95 10.50
N TYR A 139 2.89 7.73 11.56
CA TYR A 139 3.98 8.46 12.21
C TYR A 139 4.70 7.56 13.22
N PRO A 140 6.03 7.69 13.38
CA PRO A 140 6.69 7.10 14.54
C PRO A 140 6.05 7.66 15.82
N VAL A 141 5.68 6.77 16.75
CA VAL A 141 4.92 7.05 18.00
C VAL A 141 5.51 8.22 18.80
N ARG A 142 6.81 8.49 18.66
CA ARG A 142 7.51 9.60 19.32
C ARG A 142 7.14 11.01 18.83
N GLN A 143 6.33 11.17 17.78
CA GLN A 143 5.97 12.48 17.19
C GLN A 143 4.45 12.76 17.15
N LEU A 144 3.64 11.90 17.78
CA LEU A 144 2.17 11.93 17.75
C LEU A 144 1.50 13.30 18.05
N PRO A 145 1.95 14.12 19.02
CA PRO A 145 1.22 15.36 19.33
C PRO A 145 1.38 16.46 18.28
N ALA A 146 2.52 16.54 17.59
CA ALA A 146 2.82 17.59 16.62
C ALA A 146 2.46 17.21 15.17
N ALA A 147 2.45 15.90 14.89
CA ALA A 147 2.23 15.31 13.57
C ALA A 147 0.78 15.33 13.07
N VAL A 148 -0.20 15.43 13.98
CA VAL A 148 -1.65 15.35 13.67
C VAL A 148 -2.16 16.60 12.94
N ARG A 149 -1.45 17.74 13.00
CA ARG A 149 -1.91 19.00 12.43
C ARG A 149 -1.44 19.28 10.98
N GLN A 150 -0.54 18.48 10.43
CA GLN A 150 -0.07 18.66 9.05
C GLN A 150 -0.08 17.33 8.29
N PRO A 151 -0.90 17.17 7.23
CA PRO A 151 -0.88 15.97 6.42
C PRO A 151 0.47 15.85 5.71
N SER A 152 1.33 14.97 6.23
CA SER A 152 2.61 14.65 5.59
C SER A 152 2.34 13.88 4.30
N THR A 153 2.77 14.45 3.17
CA THR A 153 2.70 13.77 1.87
C THR A 153 3.52 12.48 1.95
N PRO A 154 2.96 11.29 1.61
CA PRO A 154 3.69 10.03 1.63
C PRO A 154 4.95 10.07 0.78
N ARG A 155 6.00 9.34 1.17
CA ARG A 155 7.30 9.38 0.47
C ARG A 155 7.20 8.94 -0.99
N LEU A 156 6.37 7.93 -1.27
CA LEU A 156 6.03 7.54 -2.64
C LEU A 156 5.44 8.70 -3.45
N VAL A 157 4.53 9.48 -2.87
CA VAL A 157 3.92 10.63 -3.54
C VAL A 157 4.93 11.76 -3.73
N GLN A 158 5.85 11.98 -2.78
CA GLN A 158 6.94 12.94 -2.93
C GLN A 158 7.86 12.54 -4.10
N ASP A 159 8.27 11.27 -4.15
CA ASP A 159 9.09 10.71 -5.23
C ASP A 159 8.39 10.86 -6.59
N LEU A 160 7.08 10.54 -6.67
CA LEU A 160 6.27 10.70 -7.88
C LEU A 160 6.15 12.16 -8.37
N ARG A 161 6.17 13.12 -7.44
CA ARG A 161 6.18 14.56 -7.75
C ARG A 161 7.56 15.01 -8.21
N SER A 162 8.63 14.53 -7.59
CA SER A 162 10.02 14.83 -7.96
C SER A 162 10.40 14.33 -9.36
N ALA A 163 9.76 13.26 -9.82
CA ALA A 163 9.95 12.69 -11.16
C ALA A 163 9.25 13.48 -12.28
N ARG A 164 8.43 14.51 -11.97
CA ARG A 164 7.91 15.40 -13.01
C ARG A 164 9.06 16.29 -13.50
N PRO A 165 9.33 16.35 -14.81
CA PRO A 165 10.15 17.42 -15.36
C PRO A 165 9.50 18.74 -14.95
N LEU A 166 10.29 19.74 -14.56
CA LEU A 166 9.87 21.14 -14.45
C LEU A 166 9.47 21.63 -15.86
N GLY A 167 8.31 21.21 -16.34
CA GLY A 167 7.73 21.65 -17.60
C GLY A 167 7.02 22.97 -17.39
N ARG A 168 7.64 24.05 -17.89
CA ARG A 168 7.21 25.45 -17.98
C ARG A 168 7.71 26.37 -16.85
N ALA A 169 9.03 26.58 -16.81
CA ALA A 169 9.55 27.93 -16.68
C ALA A 169 10.33 28.23 -17.98
N VAL A 170 10.20 29.45 -18.49
CA VAL A 170 10.78 29.97 -19.74
C VAL A 170 9.97 29.66 -21.00
N ARG A 171 9.08 30.58 -21.36
CA ARG A 171 9.29 31.45 -22.53
C ARG A 171 8.79 32.86 -22.18
N ARG A 172 9.72 33.80 -22.18
CA ARG A 172 9.45 35.23 -22.31
C ARG A 172 9.00 35.51 -23.74
#